data_AF-A0A7X6Q571-F1
#
_entry.id   AF-A0A7X6Q571-F1
#
_cell.length_a   1.000
_cell.length_b   1.000
_cell.length_c   1.000
_cell.angle_alpha   90.00
_cell.angle_beta   90.00
_cell.angle_gamma   90.00
#
_symmetry.space_group_name_H-M   'P 1'
#
loop_
_entity.id
_entity.type
_entity.pdbx_description
1 polymer ?
#
loop_
_entity_poly.entity_id
_entity_poly.type
_entity_poly.pdbx_seq_one_letter_code
_entity_poly.pdbx_strand_id
1 'polypeptide(L)' 'METAPLIKMLNNIGAFYETMPDRPKAIADMAKHIRSFWDPRMRRTMTEYLQQYPDGQSTEGELNEFSRSAFNYLLENLK' A
#
# COMPACT_ATOMS: atom_id res chain seq x y z
N MET A 1 10.56 9.60 8.77
CA MET A 1 10.61 8.16 8.45
C MET A 1 10.75 8.05 6.95
N GLU A 2 11.52 7.08 6.47
CA GLU A 2 11.89 6.99 5.05
C GLU A 2 10.83 6.25 4.23
N THR A 3 10.57 6.72 3.01
CA THR A 3 9.55 6.14 2.12
C THR A 3 10.02 4.85 1.46
N ALA A 4 11.28 4.79 1.00
CA ALA A 4 11.81 3.66 0.23
C ALA A 4 11.66 2.29 0.95
N PRO A 5 11.93 2.16 2.27
CA PRO A 5 11.67 0.91 3.00
C PRO A 5 10.18 0.52 3.04
N LEU A 6 9.28 1.50 3.12
CA LEU A 6 7.83 1.27 3.17
C LEU A 6 7.30 0.80 1.83
N ILE A 7 7.79 1.36 0.72
CA ILE A 7 7.47 0.91 -0.64
C ILE A 7 7.86 -0.57 -0.79
N LYS A 8 9.08 -0.93 -0.39
CA LYS A 8 9.55 -2.33 -0.42
C LYS A 8 8.64 -3.25 0.41
N MET A 9 8.30 -2.83 1.62
CA MET A 9 7.42 -3.62 2.50
C MET A 9 6.01 -3.76 1.93
N LEU A 10 5.42 -2.70 1.35
CA LEU A 10 4.13 -2.76 0.67
C LEU A 10 4.14 -3.73 -0.51
N ASN A 11 5.19 -3.70 -1.33
CA ASN A 11 5.32 -4.63 -2.45
C ASN A 11 5.47 -6.07 -1.98
N ASN A 12 6.24 -6.32 -0.91
CA ASN A 12 6.39 -7.65 -0.33
C ASN A 12 5.06 -8.20 0.22
N ILE A 13 4.30 -7.36 0.93
CA ILE A 13 2.96 -7.74 1.41
C ILE A 13 2.02 -7.98 0.22
N GLY A 14 2.04 -7.08 -0.77
CA GLY A 14 1.22 -7.22 -1.98
C GLY A 14 1.49 -8.49 -2.74
N ALA A 15 2.75 -8.88 -2.91
CA ALA A 15 3.13 -10.13 -3.57
C ALA A 15 2.52 -11.37 -2.90
N PHE A 16 2.31 -11.35 -1.58
CA PHE A 16 1.60 -12.43 -0.88
C PHE A 16 0.11 -12.43 -1.23
N TYR A 17 -0.57 -11.29 -1.07
CA TYR A 17 -2.01 -11.18 -1.31
C TYR A 17 -2.40 -11.34 -2.78
N GLU A 18 -1.52 -10.96 -3.72
CA GLU A 18 -1.73 -11.10 -5.16
C GLU A 18 -1.88 -12.55 -5.61
N THR A 19 -1.37 -13.52 -4.83
CA THR A 19 -1.56 -14.95 -5.10
C THR A 19 -2.97 -15.47 -4.80
N MET A 20 -3.81 -14.66 -4.13
CA MET A 20 -5.17 -15.07 -3.78
C MET A 20 -6.10 -15.02 -5.02
N PRO A 21 -7.04 -15.97 -5.16
CA PRO A 21 -7.88 -16.09 -6.36
C PRO A 21 -8.91 -14.96 -6.52
N ASP A 22 -9.38 -14.38 -5.41
CA ASP A 22 -10.37 -13.30 -5.40
C ASP A 22 -9.65 -11.96 -5.23
N ARG A 23 -9.33 -11.30 -6.35
CA ARG A 23 -8.56 -10.05 -6.35
C ARG A 23 -9.24 -8.91 -5.56
N PRO A 24 -10.55 -8.61 -5.75
CA PRO A 24 -11.23 -7.60 -4.92
C PRO A 24 -11.15 -7.89 -3.43
N LYS A 25 -11.38 -9.14 -3.01
CA LYS A 25 -11.28 -9.53 -1.61
C LYS A 25 -9.83 -9.41 -1.09
N ALA A 26 -8.85 -9.83 -1.89
CA ALA A 26 -7.43 -9.74 -1.54
C ALA A 26 -6.97 -8.29 -1.33
N ILE A 27 -7.42 -7.36 -2.19
CA ILE A 27 -7.19 -5.93 -2.05
C ILE A 27 -7.75 -5.41 -0.72
N ALA A 28 -9.02 -5.75 -0.41
CA ALA A 28 -9.66 -5.32 0.82
C ALA A 28 -8.99 -5.91 2.07
N ASP A 29 -8.55 -7.16 2.00
CA ASP A 29 -7.90 -7.84 3.12
C ASP A 29 -6.46 -7.34 3.34
N MET A 30 -5.71 -7.02 2.28
CA MET A 30 -4.41 -6.34 2.39
C MET A 30 -4.58 -4.94 3.01
N ALA A 31 -5.59 -4.17 2.58
CA ALA A 31 -5.88 -2.86 3.15
C ALA A 31 -6.16 -2.95 4.67
N LYS A 32 -6.97 -3.93 5.10
CA LYS A 32 -7.21 -4.20 6.53
C LYS A 32 -5.93 -4.59 7.27
N HIS A 33 -5.08 -5.41 6.65
CA HIS A 33 -3.78 -5.80 7.21
C HIS A 33 -2.90 -4.57 7.46
N ILE A 34 -2.73 -3.71 6.46
CA ILE A 34 -1.97 -2.46 6.59
C ILE A 34 -2.55 -1.61 7.72
N ARG A 35 -3.88 -1.42 7.76
CA ARG A 35 -4.54 -0.65 8.84
C ARG A 35 -4.23 -1.19 10.23
N SER A 36 -4.25 -2.51 10.38
CA SER A 36 -4.17 -3.19 11.68
C SER A 36 -2.74 -3.23 12.22
N PHE A 37 -1.76 -3.40 11.34
CA PHE A 37 -0.37 -3.68 11.74
C PHE A 37 0.59 -2.50 11.54
N TRP A 38 0.25 -1.52 10.70
CA TRP A 38 1.14 -0.37 10.49
C TRP A 38 0.89 0.75 11.49
N ASP A 39 1.98 1.30 12.03
CA ASP A 39 1.95 2.52 12.84
C ASP A 39 1.26 3.66 12.06
N PRO A 40 0.42 4.49 12.70
CA PRO A 40 -0.26 5.60 12.03
C PRO A 40 0.68 6.52 11.22
N ARG A 41 1.91 6.73 11.68
CA ARG A 41 2.93 7.51 10.97
C ARG A 41 3.36 6.84 9.68
N MET A 42 3.40 5.49 9.64
CA MET A 42 3.71 4.74 8.42
C MET A 42 2.67 4.94 7.34
N ARG A 43 1.39 4.85 7.72
CA ARG A 43 0.28 5.12 6.82
C ARG A 43 0.32 6.56 6.33
N ARG A 44 0.56 7.52 7.22
CA ARG A 44 0.67 8.94 6.86
C ARG A 44 1.78 9.19 5.83
N THR A 45 2.98 8.67 6.03
CA THR A 45 4.08 8.84 5.06
C THR A 45 3.73 8.27 3.69
N MET A 46 3.08 7.10 3.63
CA MET A 46 2.64 6.53 2.35
C MET A 46 1.48 7.30 1.71
N THR A 47 0.59 7.89 2.51
CA THR A 47 -0.44 8.82 2.01
C THR A 47 0.20 10.05 1.36
N GLU A 48 1.16 10.68 2.03
CA GLU A 48 1.88 11.85 1.51
C GLU A 48 2.64 11.49 0.23
N TYR A 49 3.29 10.32 0.18
CA TYR A 49 3.93 9.79 -1.02
C TYR A 49 2.96 9.65 -2.19
N LEU A 50 1.80 9.00 -2.02
CA LEU A 50 0.83 8.79 -3.09
C LEU A 50 0.09 10.06 -3.50
N GLN A 51 0.04 11.08 -2.65
CA GLN A 51 -0.43 12.41 -3.04
C GLN A 51 0.55 13.11 -3.97
N GLN A 52 1.86 12.95 -3.74
CA GLN A 52 2.90 13.52 -4.57
C GLN A 52 3.14 12.73 -5.85
N TYR A 53 3.03 11.40 -5.78
CA TYR A 53 3.25 10.45 -6.88
C TYR A 53 2.04 9.52 -7.04
N PRO A 54 0.94 9.97 -7.70
CA PRO A 54 -0.31 9.19 -7.79
C PRO A 54 -0.21 7.88 -8.59
N ASP A 55 0.77 7.80 -9.49
CA ASP A 55 1.14 6.57 -10.19
C ASP A 55 1.93 5.60 -9.32
N GLY A 56 2.40 6.04 -8.15
CA GLY A 56 3.22 5.25 -7.23
C GLY A 56 4.65 5.08 -7.72
N GLN A 57 5.17 6.00 -8.55
CA GLN A 57 6.53 5.96 -9.08
C GLN A 57 7.33 7.19 -8.64
N SER A 58 8.50 6.98 -8.04
CA SER A 58 9.45 8.07 -7.74
C SER A 58 10.90 7.58 -7.78
N THR A 59 11.84 8.49 -7.54
CA THR A 59 13.26 8.15 -7.36
C THR A 59 13.54 7.27 -6.15
N GLU A 60 12.63 7.21 -5.18
CA GLU A 60 12.76 6.39 -3.97
C GLU A 60 12.29 4.93 -4.18
N GLY A 61 11.50 4.69 -5.23
CA GLY A 61 10.97 3.37 -5.58
C GLY A 61 9.62 3.45 -6.30
N GLU A 62 9.12 2.27 -6.64
CA GLU A 62 7.83 2.08 -7.32
C GLU A 62 6.96 1.08 -6.55
N LEU A 63 5.68 1.41 -6.39
CA LEU A 63 4.66 0.46 -5.93
C LEU A 63 4.16 -0.36 -7.12
N ASN A 64 4.07 -1.68 -6.96
CA ASN A 64 3.38 -2.50 -7.95
C ASN A 64 1.87 -2.16 -7.98
N GLU A 65 1.19 -2.53 -9.06
CA GLU A 65 -0.22 -2.20 -9.27
C GLU A 65 -1.12 -2.70 -8.14
N PHE A 66 -0.88 -3.93 -7.65
CA PHE A 66 -1.66 -4.54 -6.59
C PHE A 66 -1.54 -3.76 -5.27
N SER A 67 -0.31 -3.47 -4.83
CA SER A 67 -0.01 -2.74 -3.60
C SER A 67 -0.53 -1.31 -3.64
N ARG A 68 -0.42 -0.64 -4.80
CA ARG A 68 -1.00 0.70 -5.00
C ARG A 68 -2.53 0.65 -4.89
N SER A 69 -3.16 -0.32 -5.54
CA SER A 69 -4.63 -0.49 -5.48
C SER A 69 -5.10 -0.77 -4.06
N ALA A 70 -4.40 -1.64 -3.31
CA ALA A 70 -4.72 -1.94 -1.92
C ALA A 70 -4.56 -0.73 -1.00
N PHE A 71 -3.51 0.07 -1.18
CA PHE A 71 -3.34 1.27 -0.38
C PHE A 71 -4.36 2.36 -0.73
N ASN A 72 -4.71 2.54 -2.00
CA ASN A 72 -5.79 3.45 -2.39
C ASN A 72 -7.15 3.01 -1.83
N TYR A 73 -7.43 1.70 -1.85
CA TYR A 73 -8.63 1.15 -1.22
C TYR A 73 -8.68 1.49 0.28
N LEU A 74 -7.55 1.41 1.00
CA LEU A 74 -7.45 1.83 2.40
C LEU A 74 -7.85 3.31 2.58
N LEU A 75 -7.33 4.20 1.73
CA LEU A 75 -7.60 5.65 1.81
C LEU A 75 -9.07 6.01 1.56
N GLU A 76 -9.69 5.31 0.63
CA GLU A 76 -11.08 5.54 0.23
C GLU A 76 -12.08 4.94 1.23
N ASN A 77 -11.78 3.77 1.81
CA ASN A 77 -12.77 2.95 2.51
C ASN A 77 -12.54 2.77 4.01
N LEU A 78 -11.35 3.05 4.54
CA LEU A 78 -10.96 2.59 5.89
C LEU A 78 -10.32 3.67 6.78
N LYS A 79 -10.79 4.93 6.70
CA LYS A 79 -10.34 6.05 7.56
C LYS A 79 -10.26 5.67 9.05
#